data_AF-A0A2G6KBM2-F1
#
_entry.id   AF-A0A2G6KBM2-F1
#
_cell.length_a   1.000
_cell.length_b   1.000
_cell.length_c   1.000
_cell.angle_alpha   90.00
_cell.angle_beta   90.00
_cell.angle_gamma   90.00
#
_symmetry.space_group_name_H-M   'P 1'
#
loop_
_entity.id
_entity.type
_entity.pdbx_description
1 polymer ?
#
loop_
_entity_poly.entity_id
_entity_poly.type
_entity_poly.pdbx_seq_one_letter_code
_entity_poly.pdbx_strand_id
1 'polypeptide(L)'
;MEHAETRLILIRHGESKATVERFLGGPASCTGLSELGVAQAERLHDRIVATGEPQVDVVLASPLPRARRTADIIAPAWGREVLEDRELMEHDPGPICDGMAIDEFIDTYGMPDWNDDPFVRFFPDGETIGDLHTRIGKAITRIVDTYQGQTVALVCHGGVISVALRIALTAPIIGRFELPTVNTSITELIHLRPGRWRIGRYNDAAHLAGLPTYTPPQTTADIVVRLGGPIQFATDTPSVIERRRGGSASNTAVAVTLAGRKSRFLGQVGDDTAGRGLIDEMERAGVEVSSIRRRGRTGSIVVLVDADGERTMLTDRGSSTDLTDPDPAWLNEVGMLHVPWYSLAGGAIAATARTVIEWAHEASIDVSIDVSSVSVLDEIGSDAARAAISALEPAIVFANADEATYLGLDGPLGTALTVVKQGPDPAIVFSADGRRADRAPIRLPDGTDTTGAGDAFAAGFLDAWLTKGDADLDHLLVAGHRIASAVLGRPNPI
;
A
#
# COMPACT_ATOMS: atom_id res chain seq x y z
N MET A 1 -14.56 -42.61 -23.89
CA MET A 1 -15.38 -41.38 -23.90
C MET A 1 -14.52 -40.30 -23.32
N GLU A 2 -14.23 -39.26 -24.09
CA GLU A 2 -13.52 -38.08 -23.60
C GLU A 2 -14.46 -37.37 -22.63
N HIS A 3 -14.08 -37.27 -21.35
CA HIS A 3 -14.88 -36.52 -20.38
C HIS A 3 -14.79 -35.05 -20.76
N ALA A 4 -15.94 -34.37 -20.92
CA ALA A 4 -15.94 -32.94 -21.16
C ALA A 4 -15.29 -32.23 -19.95
N GLU A 5 -14.20 -31.49 -20.20
CA GLU A 5 -13.46 -30.80 -19.17
C GLU A 5 -14.30 -29.65 -18.58
N THR A 6 -14.54 -29.66 -17.27
CA THR A 6 -15.16 -28.52 -16.58
C THR A 6 -14.07 -27.61 -16.06
N ARG A 7 -14.19 -26.30 -16.30
CA ARG A 7 -13.22 -25.29 -15.84
C ARG A 7 -13.82 -24.47 -14.71
N LEU A 8 -13.06 -24.29 -13.63
CA LEU A 8 -13.39 -23.42 -12.52
C LEU A 8 -12.45 -22.21 -12.54
N ILE A 9 -13.01 -21.03 -12.74
CA ILE A 9 -12.31 -19.74 -12.70
C ILE A 9 -12.56 -19.13 -11.32
N LEU A 10 -11.67 -19.40 -10.38
CA LEU A 10 -11.73 -18.87 -9.03
C LEU A 10 -11.20 -17.43 -9.01
N ILE A 11 -12.04 -16.50 -8.57
CA ILE A 11 -11.71 -15.08 -8.50
C ILE A 11 -11.80 -14.64 -7.05
N ARG A 12 -10.68 -14.16 -6.49
CA ARG A 12 -10.72 -13.58 -5.14
C ARG A 12 -11.46 -12.25 -5.19
N HIS A 13 -12.31 -11.96 -4.22
CA HIS A 13 -12.96 -10.64 -4.11
C HIS A 13 -11.92 -9.48 -4.09
N GLY A 14 -12.34 -8.28 -4.52
CA GLY A 14 -11.55 -7.05 -4.35
C GLY A 14 -11.30 -6.72 -2.88
N GLU A 15 -10.37 -5.83 -2.55
CA GLU A 15 -10.10 -5.44 -1.17
C GLU A 15 -11.39 -5.08 -0.42
N SER A 16 -11.53 -5.62 0.79
CA SER A 16 -12.76 -5.46 1.59
C SER A 16 -12.58 -4.41 2.67
N LYS A 17 -13.66 -3.72 3.03
CA LYS A 17 -13.65 -2.79 4.18
C LYS A 17 -13.23 -3.49 5.47
N ALA A 18 -13.61 -4.76 5.66
CA ALA A 18 -13.18 -5.57 6.79
C ALA A 18 -11.65 -5.75 6.87
N THR A 19 -10.98 -5.82 5.71
CA THR A 19 -9.52 -5.86 5.64
C THR A 19 -8.91 -4.52 6.03
N VAL A 20 -9.45 -3.41 5.52
CA VAL A 20 -8.97 -2.05 5.79
C VAL A 20 -9.19 -1.66 7.25
N GLU A 21 -10.38 -1.92 7.78
CA GLU A 21 -10.81 -1.58 9.14
C GLU A 21 -10.40 -2.64 10.17
N ARG A 22 -9.73 -3.72 9.73
CA ARG A 22 -9.14 -4.79 10.56
C ARG A 22 -10.14 -5.47 11.50
N PHE A 23 -11.27 -5.94 10.99
CA PHE A 23 -12.22 -6.77 11.74
C PHE A 23 -12.54 -8.09 11.01
N LEU A 24 -13.05 -9.07 11.75
CA LEU A 24 -13.47 -10.37 11.22
C LEU A 24 -14.79 -10.23 10.46
N GLY A 25 -14.71 -10.09 9.13
CA GLY A 25 -15.89 -9.87 8.27
C GLY A 25 -16.66 -11.15 7.92
N GLY A 26 -17.67 -11.49 8.71
CA GLY A 26 -18.62 -12.58 8.45
C GLY A 26 -19.93 -12.12 7.79
N PRO A 27 -20.96 -12.98 7.77
CA PRO A 27 -22.26 -12.72 7.15
C PRO A 27 -23.01 -11.51 7.70
N ALA A 28 -22.86 -11.21 9.00
CA ALA A 28 -23.57 -10.13 9.67
C ALA A 28 -22.83 -8.79 9.57
N SER A 29 -21.50 -8.79 9.58
CA SER A 29 -20.70 -7.55 9.65
C SER A 29 -20.08 -7.11 8.32
N CYS A 30 -20.05 -7.95 7.28
CA CYS A 30 -19.39 -7.57 6.03
C CYS A 30 -20.12 -6.42 5.32
N THR A 31 -19.46 -5.27 5.17
CA THR A 31 -20.02 -4.06 4.56
C THR A 31 -19.59 -3.83 3.09
N GLY A 32 -18.92 -4.81 2.47
CA GLY A 32 -18.56 -4.78 1.05
C GLY A 32 -17.09 -4.46 0.77
N LEU A 33 -16.86 -3.89 -0.42
CA LEU A 33 -15.54 -3.51 -0.93
C LEU A 33 -15.10 -2.14 -0.41
N SER A 34 -13.79 -1.97 -0.24
CA SER A 34 -13.16 -0.64 -0.15
C SER A 34 -13.20 0.06 -1.51
N GLU A 35 -12.80 1.33 -1.57
CA GLU A 35 -12.66 2.05 -2.84
C GLU A 35 -11.63 1.37 -3.74
N LEU A 36 -10.47 0.97 -3.18
CA LEU A 36 -9.47 0.19 -3.91
C LEU A 36 -10.04 -1.16 -4.38
N GLY A 37 -10.86 -1.83 -3.58
CA GLY A 37 -11.49 -3.08 -3.97
C GLY A 37 -12.45 -2.94 -5.14
N VAL A 38 -13.14 -1.80 -5.26
CA VAL A 38 -13.97 -1.47 -6.43
C VAL A 38 -13.08 -1.26 -7.66
N ALA A 39 -12.02 -0.45 -7.55
CA ALA A 39 -11.07 -0.21 -8.65
C ALA A 39 -10.39 -1.50 -9.14
N GLN A 40 -10.02 -2.40 -8.23
CA GLN A 40 -9.47 -3.72 -8.55
C GLN A 40 -10.46 -4.55 -9.40
N ALA A 41 -11.74 -4.56 -9.01
CA ALA A 41 -12.79 -5.28 -9.72
C ALA A 41 -13.06 -4.66 -11.10
N GLU A 42 -13.03 -3.33 -11.21
CA GLU A 42 -13.16 -2.61 -12.48
C GLU A 42 -11.99 -2.91 -13.43
N ARG A 43 -10.74 -2.97 -12.94
CA ARG A 43 -9.60 -3.39 -13.78
C ARG A 43 -9.73 -4.82 -14.28
N LEU A 44 -10.27 -5.72 -13.47
CA LEU A 44 -10.57 -7.09 -13.91
C LEU A 44 -11.66 -7.10 -14.98
N HIS A 45 -12.75 -6.35 -14.78
CA HIS A 45 -13.79 -6.16 -15.79
C HIS A 45 -13.19 -5.67 -17.12
N ASP A 46 -12.40 -4.61 -17.08
CA ASP A 46 -11.82 -4.00 -18.28
C ASP A 46 -10.87 -4.95 -19.01
N ARG A 47 -10.08 -5.73 -18.26
CA ARG A 47 -9.25 -6.78 -18.84
C ARG A 47 -10.10 -7.83 -19.57
N ILE A 48 -11.21 -8.27 -18.97
CA ILE A 48 -12.08 -9.27 -19.59
C ILE A 48 -12.66 -8.72 -20.89
N VAL A 49 -13.14 -7.47 -20.89
CA VAL A 49 -13.65 -6.81 -22.10
C VAL A 49 -12.58 -6.67 -23.17
N ALA A 50 -11.38 -6.23 -22.79
CA ALA A 50 -10.29 -5.95 -23.72
C ALA A 50 -9.68 -7.23 -24.35
N THR A 51 -9.56 -8.30 -23.56
CA THR A 51 -8.89 -9.54 -23.98
C THR A 51 -9.85 -10.63 -24.44
N GLY A 52 -11.12 -10.57 -24.01
CA GLY A 52 -12.07 -11.66 -24.16
C GLY A 52 -11.77 -12.87 -23.28
N GLU A 53 -10.82 -12.78 -22.33
CA GLU A 53 -10.39 -13.87 -21.47
C GLU A 53 -10.49 -13.53 -19.96
N PRO A 54 -10.85 -14.50 -19.10
CA PRO A 54 -11.33 -15.84 -19.46
C PRO A 54 -12.77 -15.79 -20.01
N GLN A 55 -13.14 -16.77 -20.84
CA GLN A 55 -14.54 -16.95 -21.23
C GLN A 55 -15.29 -17.75 -20.17
N VAL A 56 -16.52 -17.34 -19.87
CA VAL A 56 -17.31 -17.90 -18.77
C VAL A 56 -18.76 -18.14 -19.22
N ASP A 57 -19.28 -19.32 -18.90
CA ASP A 57 -20.66 -19.72 -19.16
C ASP A 57 -21.58 -19.36 -17.98
N VAL A 58 -21.06 -19.49 -16.75
CA VAL A 58 -21.81 -19.32 -15.50
C VAL A 58 -21.00 -18.54 -14.47
N VAL A 59 -21.62 -17.58 -13.79
CA VAL A 59 -21.00 -16.82 -12.70
C VAL A 59 -21.71 -17.16 -11.38
N LEU A 60 -20.97 -17.77 -10.46
CA LEU A 60 -21.38 -17.99 -9.07
C LEU A 60 -20.60 -17.06 -8.15
N ALA A 61 -21.27 -16.49 -7.15
CA ALA A 61 -20.62 -15.65 -6.16
C ALA A 61 -21.03 -16.02 -4.73
N SER A 62 -20.09 -15.87 -3.81
CA SER A 62 -20.42 -15.87 -2.40
C SER A 62 -21.41 -14.73 -2.08
N PRO A 63 -22.41 -14.95 -1.21
CA PRO A 63 -23.37 -13.92 -0.82
C PRO A 63 -22.76 -12.83 0.07
N LEU A 64 -21.51 -12.97 0.54
CA LEU A 64 -20.87 -11.93 1.33
C LEU A 64 -20.71 -10.66 0.48
N PRO A 65 -21.12 -9.47 0.98
CA PRO A 65 -21.19 -8.25 0.17
C PRO A 65 -19.92 -7.90 -0.61
N ARG A 66 -18.74 -8.20 -0.08
CA ARG A 66 -17.45 -7.98 -0.78
C ARG A 66 -17.31 -8.83 -2.06
N ALA A 67 -17.66 -10.11 -1.99
CA ALA A 67 -17.59 -11.02 -3.12
C ALA A 67 -18.74 -10.78 -4.09
N ARG A 68 -19.96 -10.58 -3.57
CA ARG A 68 -21.13 -10.24 -4.37
C ARG A 68 -20.90 -8.97 -5.19
N ARG A 69 -20.42 -7.90 -4.54
CA ARG A 69 -20.12 -6.64 -5.23
C ARG A 69 -19.02 -6.79 -6.28
N THR A 70 -17.98 -7.58 -6.01
CA THR A 70 -16.95 -7.89 -7.02
C THR A 70 -17.58 -8.56 -8.23
N ALA A 71 -18.45 -9.55 -8.01
CA ALA A 71 -19.13 -10.27 -9.07
C ALA A 71 -20.05 -9.37 -9.90
N ASP A 72 -20.81 -8.48 -9.24
CA ASP A 72 -21.70 -7.53 -9.91
C ASP A 72 -20.94 -6.56 -10.83
N ILE A 73 -19.70 -6.21 -10.49
CA ILE A 73 -18.84 -5.35 -11.32
C ILE A 73 -18.31 -6.11 -12.54
N ILE A 74 -17.88 -7.37 -12.39
CA ILE A 74 -17.21 -8.11 -13.48
C ILE A 74 -18.17 -8.87 -14.40
N ALA A 75 -19.32 -9.32 -13.91
CA ALA A 75 -20.26 -10.15 -14.68
C ALA A 75 -20.82 -9.48 -15.96
N PRO A 76 -21.03 -8.15 -16.00
CA PRO A 76 -21.37 -7.44 -17.24
C PRO A 76 -20.37 -7.67 -18.38
N ALA A 77 -19.08 -7.87 -18.09
CA ALA A 77 -18.06 -8.14 -19.12
C ALA A 77 -18.32 -9.46 -19.88
N TRP A 78 -18.99 -10.41 -19.24
CA TRP A 78 -19.40 -11.67 -19.87
C TRP A 78 -20.85 -11.68 -20.35
N GLY A 79 -21.63 -10.64 -20.05
CA GLY A 79 -23.08 -10.63 -20.28
C GLY A 79 -23.81 -11.74 -19.53
N ARG A 80 -23.36 -12.08 -18.31
CA ARG A 80 -23.94 -13.14 -17.47
C ARG A 80 -24.56 -12.58 -16.21
N GLU A 81 -25.58 -13.26 -15.70
CA GLU A 81 -26.14 -12.99 -14.38
C GLU A 81 -25.30 -13.67 -13.29
N VAL A 82 -25.21 -13.04 -12.13
CA VAL A 82 -24.50 -13.59 -10.96
C VAL A 82 -25.49 -14.38 -10.11
N LEU A 83 -25.26 -15.69 -9.98
CA LEU A 83 -26.00 -16.56 -9.08
C LEU A 83 -25.29 -16.65 -7.73
N GLU A 84 -26.04 -16.59 -6.64
CA GLU A 84 -25.46 -16.73 -5.30
C GLU A 84 -25.26 -18.19 -4.92
N ASP A 85 -24.13 -18.48 -4.28
CA ASP A 85 -23.84 -19.77 -3.70
C ASP A 85 -23.27 -19.60 -2.29
N ARG A 86 -24.08 -19.94 -1.28
CA ARG A 86 -23.70 -19.80 0.13
C ARG A 86 -22.52 -20.68 0.50
N GLU A 87 -22.32 -21.78 -0.21
CA GLU A 87 -21.21 -22.69 0.05
C GLU A 87 -19.86 -22.08 -0.36
N LEU A 88 -19.85 -20.95 -1.08
CA LEU A 88 -18.63 -20.20 -1.44
C LEU A 88 -18.25 -19.12 -0.41
N MET A 89 -18.91 -19.06 0.75
CA MET A 89 -18.53 -18.14 1.83
C MET A 89 -17.13 -18.44 2.38
N GLU A 90 -16.46 -17.40 2.88
CA GLU A 90 -15.20 -17.54 3.61
C GLU A 90 -15.41 -18.38 4.89
N HIS A 91 -14.31 -18.78 5.52
CA HIS A 91 -14.30 -19.39 6.85
C HIS A 91 -15.21 -18.64 7.81
N ASP A 92 -16.26 -19.31 8.31
CA ASP A 92 -17.26 -18.71 9.18
C ASP A 92 -16.67 -18.42 10.57
N PRO A 93 -16.55 -17.14 10.99
CA PRO A 93 -16.05 -16.79 12.31
C PRO A 93 -17.07 -17.04 13.43
N GLY A 94 -18.29 -17.49 13.11
CA GLY A 94 -19.36 -17.68 14.07
C GLY A 94 -19.96 -16.36 14.56
N PRO A 95 -21.11 -16.41 15.25
CA PRO A 95 -21.88 -15.22 15.63
C PRO A 95 -21.17 -14.34 16.67
N ILE A 96 -20.20 -14.90 17.41
CA ILE A 96 -19.49 -14.18 18.48
C ILE A 96 -18.36 -13.33 17.90
N CYS A 97 -17.62 -13.86 16.93
CA CYS A 97 -16.45 -13.19 16.37
C CYS A 97 -16.76 -12.40 15.09
N ASP A 98 -17.93 -12.59 14.47
CA ASP A 98 -18.37 -11.78 13.33
C ASP A 98 -18.49 -10.29 13.72
N GLY A 99 -17.64 -9.44 13.13
CA GLY A 99 -17.54 -8.01 13.42
C GLY A 99 -16.56 -7.65 14.52
N MET A 100 -15.93 -8.63 15.18
CA MET A 100 -14.90 -8.39 16.20
C MET A 100 -13.63 -7.84 15.56
N ALA A 101 -13.00 -6.86 16.20
CA ALA A 101 -11.70 -6.37 15.77
C ALA A 101 -10.66 -7.49 15.83
N ILE A 102 -9.77 -7.57 14.83
CA ILE A 102 -8.77 -8.66 14.75
C ILE A 102 -7.87 -8.67 16.00
N ASP A 103 -7.48 -7.49 16.50
CA ASP A 103 -6.59 -7.39 17.65
C ASP A 103 -7.31 -7.85 18.94
N GLU A 104 -8.60 -7.50 19.13
CA GLU A 104 -9.43 -8.00 20.24
C GLU A 104 -9.59 -9.52 20.19
N PHE A 105 -9.81 -10.06 18.99
CA PHE A 105 -9.92 -11.48 18.77
C PHE A 105 -8.62 -12.22 19.16
N ILE A 106 -7.46 -11.70 18.72
CA ILE A 106 -6.15 -12.27 19.05
C ILE A 106 -5.89 -12.23 20.56
N ASP A 107 -6.22 -11.11 21.22
CA ASP A 107 -6.04 -10.97 22.67
C ASP A 107 -6.91 -11.94 23.47
N THR A 108 -8.11 -12.24 22.96
CA THR A 108 -9.10 -13.09 23.66
C THR A 108 -8.91 -14.58 23.39
N TYR A 109 -8.65 -14.94 22.13
CA TYR A 109 -8.63 -16.33 21.66
C TYR A 109 -7.26 -16.81 21.18
N GLY A 110 -6.27 -15.92 21.10
CA GLY A 110 -4.94 -16.19 20.57
C GLY A 110 -4.88 -16.09 19.04
N MET A 111 -3.72 -16.43 18.46
CA MET A 111 -3.58 -16.57 17.01
C MET A 111 -3.97 -18.00 16.61
N PRO A 112 -4.73 -18.21 15.52
CA PRO A 112 -5.04 -19.55 15.07
C PRO A 112 -3.77 -20.31 14.69
N ASP A 113 -3.58 -21.50 15.26
CA ASP A 113 -2.58 -22.45 14.78
C ASP A 113 -3.17 -23.27 13.63
N TRP A 114 -2.80 -22.88 12.41
CA TRP A 114 -3.24 -23.56 11.19
C TRP A 114 -2.51 -24.88 10.92
N ASN A 115 -1.51 -25.25 11.73
CA ASN A 115 -0.71 -26.47 11.55
C ASN A 115 -1.17 -27.65 12.42
N ASP A 116 -2.07 -27.41 13.38
CA ASP A 116 -2.53 -28.41 14.35
C ASP A 116 -3.83 -29.10 13.91
N ASP A 117 -4.56 -29.75 14.82
CA ASP A 117 -5.80 -30.49 14.58
C ASP A 117 -6.87 -29.67 13.78
N PRO A 118 -7.27 -30.12 12.56
CA PRO A 118 -8.23 -29.40 11.73
C PRO A 118 -9.65 -29.35 12.29
N PHE A 119 -9.95 -30.14 13.32
CA PHE A 119 -11.26 -30.20 13.96
C PHE A 119 -11.37 -29.33 15.22
N VAL A 120 -10.30 -28.60 15.57
CA VAL A 120 -10.34 -27.64 16.68
C VAL A 120 -11.21 -26.45 16.31
N ARG A 121 -12.13 -26.10 17.21
CA ARG A 121 -12.96 -24.90 17.11
C ARG A 121 -12.20 -23.71 17.66
N PHE A 122 -11.52 -23.03 16.75
CA PHE A 122 -10.81 -21.81 17.05
C PHE A 122 -11.72 -20.58 17.07
N PHE A 123 -12.71 -20.53 16.17
CA PHE A 123 -13.82 -19.59 16.24
C PHE A 123 -14.94 -20.17 17.11
N PRO A 124 -15.27 -19.57 18.28
CA PRO A 124 -16.40 -20.00 19.10
C PRO A 124 -17.70 -20.02 18.28
N ASP A 125 -18.35 -21.18 18.23
CA ASP A 125 -19.55 -21.44 17.42
C ASP A 125 -19.40 -21.17 15.91
N GLY A 126 -18.16 -20.97 15.44
CA GLY A 126 -17.81 -20.85 14.02
C GLY A 126 -17.36 -22.17 13.41
N GLU A 127 -16.87 -22.12 12.17
CA GLU A 127 -16.37 -23.29 11.45
C GLU A 127 -14.99 -23.73 11.94
N THR A 128 -14.73 -25.03 11.92
CA THR A 128 -13.37 -25.58 11.98
C THR A 128 -12.72 -25.58 10.59
N ILE A 129 -11.40 -25.79 10.51
CA ILE A 129 -10.70 -25.96 9.22
C ILE A 129 -11.28 -27.16 8.46
N GLY A 130 -11.60 -28.24 9.19
CA GLY A 130 -12.23 -29.44 8.66
C GLY A 130 -13.64 -29.20 8.12
N ASP A 131 -14.42 -28.36 8.80
CA ASP A 131 -15.75 -27.95 8.34
C ASP A 131 -15.67 -27.15 7.04
N LEU A 132 -14.79 -26.14 7.00
CA LEU A 132 -14.52 -25.35 5.79
C LEU A 132 -14.10 -26.26 4.62
N HIS A 133 -13.14 -27.17 4.84
CA HIS A 133 -12.68 -28.10 3.81
C HIS A 133 -13.81 -29.00 3.29
N THR A 134 -14.62 -29.53 4.21
CA THR A 134 -15.75 -30.39 3.86
C THR A 134 -16.79 -29.64 3.06
N ARG A 135 -17.11 -28.41 3.46
CA ARG A 135 -18.07 -27.53 2.77
C ARG A 135 -17.62 -27.22 1.35
N ILE A 136 -16.41 -26.68 1.20
CA ILE A 136 -15.88 -26.31 -0.12
C ILE A 136 -15.70 -27.55 -1.02
N GLY A 137 -15.27 -28.69 -0.46
CA GLY A 137 -15.17 -29.93 -1.24
C GLY A 137 -16.50 -30.43 -1.79
N LYS A 138 -17.57 -30.37 -0.97
CA LYS A 138 -18.94 -30.67 -1.43
C LYS A 138 -19.41 -29.67 -2.49
N ALA A 139 -19.12 -28.39 -2.30
CA ALA A 139 -19.47 -27.33 -3.25
C ALA A 139 -18.80 -27.55 -4.62
N ILE A 140 -17.49 -27.76 -4.64
CA ILE A 140 -16.72 -28.00 -5.88
C ILE A 140 -17.25 -29.24 -6.61
N THR A 141 -17.49 -30.33 -5.89
CA THR A 141 -18.05 -31.57 -6.47
C THR A 141 -19.41 -31.30 -7.11
N ARG A 142 -20.33 -30.65 -6.37
CA ARG A 142 -21.65 -30.26 -6.88
C ARG A 142 -21.53 -29.37 -8.12
N ILE A 143 -20.68 -28.35 -8.10
CA ILE A 143 -20.51 -27.40 -9.21
C ILE A 143 -19.99 -28.13 -10.45
N VAL A 144 -18.98 -28.97 -10.31
CA VAL A 144 -18.43 -29.77 -11.42
C VAL A 144 -19.49 -30.68 -12.04
N ASP A 145 -20.27 -31.37 -11.20
CA ASP A 145 -21.33 -32.28 -11.65
C ASP A 145 -22.50 -31.53 -12.31
N THR A 146 -22.83 -30.33 -11.82
CA THR A 146 -23.94 -29.52 -12.35
C THR A 146 -23.58 -28.89 -13.69
N TYR A 147 -22.34 -28.42 -13.85
CA TYR A 147 -21.89 -27.63 -15.00
C TYR A 147 -20.86 -28.41 -15.83
N GLN A 148 -21.12 -29.68 -16.10
CA GLN A 148 -20.21 -30.54 -16.87
C GLN A 148 -19.89 -29.93 -18.24
N GLY A 149 -18.59 -29.82 -18.55
CA GLY A 149 -18.09 -29.29 -19.82
C GLY A 149 -18.19 -27.77 -19.97
N GLN A 150 -18.62 -27.04 -18.94
CA GLN A 150 -18.74 -25.58 -18.95
C GLN A 150 -17.57 -24.92 -18.19
N THR A 151 -17.40 -23.62 -18.42
CA THR A 151 -16.49 -22.76 -17.63
C THR A 151 -17.29 -21.94 -16.63
N VAL A 152 -17.01 -22.14 -15.34
CA VAL A 152 -17.75 -21.53 -14.23
C VAL A 152 -16.83 -20.58 -13.47
N ALA A 153 -17.19 -19.30 -13.40
CA ALA A 153 -16.51 -18.33 -12.54
C ALA A 153 -17.07 -18.40 -11.11
N LEU A 154 -16.16 -18.46 -10.13
CA LEU A 154 -16.46 -18.54 -8.71
C LEU A 154 -15.85 -17.32 -8.01
N VAL A 155 -16.65 -16.28 -7.78
CA VAL A 155 -16.21 -15.08 -7.06
C VAL A 155 -16.31 -15.32 -5.56
N CYS A 156 -15.16 -15.48 -4.92
CA CYS A 156 -15.03 -16.04 -3.57
C CYS A 156 -13.86 -15.41 -2.80
N HIS A 157 -13.24 -16.18 -1.91
CA HIS A 157 -12.31 -15.68 -0.88
C HIS A 157 -11.03 -16.51 -0.82
N GLY A 158 -10.02 -15.97 -0.12
CA GLY A 158 -8.70 -16.61 -0.05
C GLY A 158 -8.76 -18.03 0.55
N GLY A 159 -9.54 -18.25 1.60
CA GLY A 159 -9.70 -19.57 2.21
C GLY A 159 -10.38 -20.58 1.26
N VAL A 160 -11.37 -20.14 0.51
CA VAL A 160 -12.06 -20.98 -0.49
C VAL A 160 -11.11 -21.43 -1.61
N ILE A 161 -10.32 -20.49 -2.14
CA ILE A 161 -9.34 -20.80 -3.21
C ILE A 161 -8.23 -21.71 -2.68
N SER A 162 -7.78 -21.48 -1.44
CA SER A 162 -6.83 -22.34 -0.75
C SER A 162 -7.33 -23.79 -0.66
N VAL A 163 -8.57 -24.00 -0.21
CA VAL A 163 -9.17 -25.34 -0.16
C VAL A 163 -9.31 -25.95 -1.55
N ALA A 164 -9.76 -25.18 -2.55
CA ALA A 164 -9.90 -25.66 -3.92
C ALA A 164 -8.56 -26.16 -4.49
N LEU A 165 -7.49 -25.41 -4.27
CA LEU A 165 -6.13 -25.79 -4.66
C LEU A 165 -5.65 -27.02 -3.90
N ARG A 166 -5.93 -27.13 -2.58
CA ARG A 166 -5.57 -28.31 -1.80
C ARG A 166 -6.25 -29.57 -2.34
N ILE A 167 -7.54 -29.50 -2.68
CA ILE A 167 -8.27 -30.60 -3.30
C ILE A 167 -7.65 -30.96 -4.65
N ALA A 168 -7.40 -29.96 -5.51
CA ALA A 168 -6.84 -30.17 -6.83
C ALA A 168 -5.44 -30.80 -6.80
N LEU A 169 -4.61 -30.39 -5.84
CA LEU A 169 -3.22 -30.85 -5.67
C LEU A 169 -3.09 -32.08 -4.76
N THR A 170 -4.18 -32.57 -4.16
CA THR A 170 -4.15 -33.61 -3.12
C THR A 170 -3.21 -33.24 -1.96
N ALA A 171 -3.20 -31.96 -1.59
CA ALA A 171 -2.38 -31.44 -0.50
C ALA A 171 -3.03 -31.72 0.87
N PRO A 172 -2.26 -31.68 1.97
CA PRO A 172 -2.79 -31.80 3.33
C PRO A 172 -3.91 -30.79 3.61
N ILE A 173 -4.80 -31.10 4.56
CA ILE A 173 -5.88 -30.19 5.00
C ILE A 173 -5.32 -29.05 5.87
N ILE A 174 -4.28 -29.35 6.65
CA ILE A 174 -3.64 -28.47 7.62
C ILE A 174 -2.32 -27.89 7.07
N GLY A 175 -1.72 -26.99 7.82
CA GLY A 175 -0.48 -26.30 7.49
C GLY A 175 -0.71 -24.93 6.86
N ARG A 176 0.27 -24.03 6.93
CA ARG A 176 0.25 -22.80 6.10
C ARG A 176 0.13 -23.18 4.62
N PHE A 177 -0.80 -22.55 3.92
CA PHE A 177 -0.90 -22.72 2.47
C PHE A 177 0.03 -21.72 1.79
N GLU A 178 1.20 -22.19 1.38
CA GLU A 178 2.29 -21.39 0.76
C GLU A 178 1.96 -20.85 -0.65
N LEU A 179 0.70 -20.93 -1.07
CA LEU A 179 0.18 -20.39 -2.32
C LEU A 179 -0.75 -19.21 -2.03
N PRO A 180 -0.20 -17.98 -1.86
CA PRO A 180 -1.01 -16.80 -1.60
C PRO A 180 -1.88 -16.43 -2.81
N THR A 181 -3.05 -15.86 -2.57
CA THR A 181 -3.89 -15.29 -3.63
C THR A 181 -4.02 -13.81 -3.37
N VAL A 182 -3.89 -12.94 -4.37
CA VAL A 182 -4.14 -11.50 -4.19
C VAL A 182 -5.58 -11.16 -4.58
N ASN A 183 -6.09 -10.01 -4.14
CA ASN A 183 -7.43 -9.56 -4.49
C ASN A 183 -7.62 -9.52 -6.02
N THR A 184 -8.83 -9.84 -6.49
CA THR A 184 -9.22 -9.97 -7.92
C THR A 184 -8.35 -10.88 -8.79
N SER A 185 -7.39 -11.60 -8.21
CA SER A 185 -6.60 -12.57 -8.96
C SER A 185 -7.45 -13.70 -9.52
N ILE A 186 -7.05 -14.18 -10.70
CA ILE A 186 -7.68 -15.30 -11.40
C ILE A 186 -6.87 -16.57 -11.16
N THR A 187 -7.52 -17.60 -10.64
CA THR A 187 -6.97 -18.97 -10.55
C THR A 187 -7.87 -19.93 -11.30
N GLU A 188 -7.30 -20.67 -12.26
CA GLU A 188 -8.03 -21.59 -13.12
C GLU A 188 -7.69 -23.04 -12.76
N LEU A 189 -8.72 -23.80 -12.40
CA LEU A 189 -8.65 -25.25 -12.19
C LEU A 189 -9.50 -25.99 -13.22
N ILE A 190 -8.91 -26.98 -13.87
CA ILE A 190 -9.54 -27.76 -14.93
C ILE A 190 -9.77 -29.17 -14.39
N HIS A 191 -11.03 -29.58 -14.25
CA HIS A 191 -11.40 -30.93 -13.85
C HIS A 191 -11.34 -31.86 -15.07
N LEU A 192 -10.39 -32.79 -15.08
CA LEU A 192 -10.21 -33.72 -16.20
C LEU A 192 -11.08 -34.97 -16.04
N ARG A 193 -11.16 -35.47 -14.81
CA ARG A 193 -11.93 -36.66 -14.38
C ARG A 193 -11.86 -36.76 -12.85
N PRO A 194 -12.70 -37.59 -12.20
CA PRO A 194 -12.72 -37.70 -10.75
C PRO A 194 -11.31 -37.88 -10.15
N GLY A 195 -10.96 -37.01 -9.20
CA GLY A 195 -9.65 -37.01 -8.53
C GLY A 195 -8.46 -36.57 -9.39
N ARG A 196 -8.68 -35.94 -10.55
CA ARG A 196 -7.63 -35.41 -11.42
C ARG A 196 -7.97 -34.00 -11.91
N TRP A 197 -7.11 -33.07 -11.49
CA TRP A 197 -7.19 -31.66 -11.82
C TRP A 197 -5.92 -31.20 -12.52
N ARG A 198 -6.04 -30.16 -13.34
CA ARG A 198 -4.93 -29.39 -13.92
C ARG A 198 -5.08 -27.95 -13.48
N ILE A 199 -3.99 -27.31 -13.06
CA ILE A 199 -3.95 -25.86 -12.87
C ILE A 199 -3.66 -25.24 -14.23
N GLY A 200 -4.60 -24.48 -14.77
CA GLY A 200 -4.42 -23.74 -16.04
C GLY A 200 -3.70 -22.41 -15.81
N ARG A 201 -4.02 -21.76 -14.68
CA ARG A 201 -3.53 -20.44 -14.29
C ARG A 201 -3.61 -20.33 -12.78
N TYR A 202 -2.69 -19.60 -12.17
CA TYR A 202 -2.70 -19.38 -10.73
C TYR A 202 -2.37 -17.93 -10.42
N ASN A 203 -3.19 -17.34 -9.55
CA ASN A 203 -2.98 -16.01 -8.99
C ASN A 203 -2.65 -14.92 -10.03
N ASP A 204 -3.27 -15.00 -11.20
CA ASP A 204 -3.04 -14.03 -12.27
C ASP A 204 -3.75 -12.72 -11.93
N ALA A 205 -2.95 -11.74 -11.54
CA ALA A 205 -3.38 -10.40 -11.19
C ALA A 205 -2.76 -9.35 -12.12
N ALA A 206 -2.36 -9.72 -13.35
CA ALA A 206 -1.68 -8.78 -14.25
C ALA A 206 -2.50 -7.52 -14.60
N HIS A 207 -3.84 -7.57 -14.46
CA HIS A 207 -4.72 -6.41 -14.62
C HIS A 207 -4.53 -5.34 -13.53
N LEU A 208 -3.91 -5.72 -12.41
CA LEU A 208 -3.60 -4.83 -11.31
C LEU A 208 -2.27 -4.10 -11.50
N ALA A 209 -1.55 -4.35 -12.60
CA ALA A 209 -0.37 -3.56 -12.92
C ALA A 209 -0.73 -2.06 -12.95
N GLY A 210 0.03 -1.26 -12.21
CA GLY A 210 -0.24 0.16 -11.98
C GLY A 210 -0.93 0.43 -10.66
N LEU A 211 -1.91 -0.38 -10.25
CA LEU A 211 -2.62 -0.17 -8.99
C LEU A 211 -1.69 -0.45 -7.79
N PRO A 212 -1.83 0.29 -6.67
CA PRO A 212 -1.09 -0.01 -5.44
C PRO A 212 -1.39 -1.43 -4.98
N THR A 213 -0.38 -2.08 -4.39
CA THR A 213 -0.62 -3.24 -3.53
C THR A 213 -1.06 -2.82 -2.12
N TYR A 214 -0.74 -1.59 -1.68
CA TYR A 214 -1.11 -0.92 -0.41
C TYR A 214 -0.48 0.51 -0.32
N THR A 215 -1.04 1.44 0.48
CA THR A 215 -0.46 2.78 0.83
C THR A 215 0.85 2.63 1.63
N PRO A 216 1.79 3.59 1.87
CA PRO A 216 2.96 3.44 2.81
C PRO A 216 3.03 4.43 4.02
N PRO A 217 3.68 4.08 5.16
CA PRO A 217 3.70 4.83 6.43
C PRO A 217 4.67 6.02 6.52
N GLN A 218 4.39 6.96 7.44
CA GLN A 218 5.03 8.30 7.55
C GLN A 218 6.13 8.41 8.63
N THR A 219 6.08 7.55 9.64
CA THR A 219 7.02 7.47 10.76
C THR A 219 7.43 6.02 10.93
N THR A 220 8.55 5.66 10.31
CA THR A 220 9.02 4.27 10.30
C THR A 220 10.42 4.09 10.83
N ALA A 221 10.63 2.95 11.48
CA ALA A 221 11.94 2.37 11.66
C ALA A 221 12.27 1.51 10.45
N ASP A 222 13.23 1.94 9.64
CA ASP A 222 13.69 1.19 8.49
C ASP A 222 14.73 0.18 8.97
N ILE A 223 14.51 -1.09 8.64
CA ILE A 223 15.38 -2.23 8.95
C ILE A 223 15.95 -2.71 7.63
N VAL A 224 17.14 -2.24 7.30
CA VAL A 224 17.83 -2.61 6.06
C VAL A 224 18.62 -3.89 6.31
N VAL A 225 18.27 -4.94 5.58
CA VAL A 225 18.91 -6.26 5.62
C VAL A 225 19.65 -6.47 4.30
N ARG A 226 20.97 -6.33 4.31
CA ARG A 226 21.81 -6.65 3.15
C ARG A 226 22.15 -8.13 3.20
N LEU A 227 21.62 -8.89 2.25
CA LEU A 227 21.81 -10.33 2.16
C LEU A 227 23.20 -10.63 1.56
N GLY A 228 23.94 -11.54 2.19
CA GLY A 228 25.22 -12.04 1.68
C GLY A 228 25.09 -13.09 0.58
N GLY A 229 23.87 -13.42 0.19
CA GLY A 229 23.52 -14.43 -0.82
C GLY A 229 22.01 -14.72 -0.81
N PRO A 230 21.54 -15.72 -1.58
CA PRO A 230 20.13 -16.12 -1.59
C PRO A 230 19.64 -16.51 -0.18
N ILE A 231 18.39 -16.18 0.12
CA ILE A 231 17.75 -16.57 1.38
C ILE A 231 17.77 -18.09 1.52
N GLN A 232 18.35 -18.56 2.61
CA GLN A 232 18.43 -19.97 2.97
C GLN A 232 17.20 -20.35 3.81
N PHE A 233 16.39 -21.28 3.29
CA PHE A 233 15.20 -21.73 4.00
C PHE A 233 15.57 -22.63 5.19
N ALA A 234 14.92 -22.40 6.33
CA ALA A 234 15.12 -23.15 7.58
C ALA A 234 16.56 -23.15 8.13
N THR A 235 17.38 -22.19 7.71
CA THR A 235 18.73 -21.97 8.26
C THR A 235 19.15 -20.50 8.11
N ASP A 236 20.33 -20.15 8.60
CA ASP A 236 20.78 -18.76 8.66
C ASP A 236 21.21 -18.28 7.27
N THR A 237 20.74 -17.09 6.89
CA THR A 237 21.27 -16.35 5.73
C THR A 237 22.26 -15.31 6.25
N PRO A 238 23.56 -15.41 5.95
CA PRO A 238 24.53 -14.38 6.33
C PRO A 238 24.06 -13.01 5.84
N SER A 239 23.90 -12.05 6.75
CA SER A 239 23.33 -10.74 6.43
C SER A 239 23.92 -9.64 7.33
N VAL A 240 23.96 -8.41 6.81
CA VAL A 240 24.22 -7.21 7.61
C VAL A 240 22.89 -6.49 7.83
N ILE A 241 22.51 -6.32 9.09
CA ILE A 241 21.23 -5.70 9.47
C ILE A 241 21.51 -4.34 10.11
N GLU A 242 20.94 -3.30 9.53
CA GLU A 242 21.05 -1.92 9.99
C GLU A 242 19.66 -1.37 10.28
N ARG A 243 19.54 -0.58 11.35
CA ARG A 243 18.31 0.15 11.68
C ARG A 243 18.54 1.63 11.44
N ARG A 244 17.60 2.28 10.77
CA ARG A 244 17.65 3.71 10.41
C ARG A 244 16.26 4.33 10.58
N ARG A 245 16.20 5.66 10.58
CA ARG A 245 14.95 6.41 10.56
C ARG A 245 14.45 6.51 9.12
N GLY A 246 13.19 6.16 8.92
CA GLY A 246 12.48 6.30 7.65
C GLY A 246 11.40 7.38 7.69
N GLY A 247 10.66 7.46 6.59
CA GLY A 247 9.56 8.40 6.40
C GLY A 247 9.99 9.73 5.79
N SER A 248 9.43 10.05 4.62
CA SER A 248 9.78 11.23 3.82
C SER A 248 9.68 12.54 4.62
N ALA A 249 8.58 12.75 5.35
CA ALA A 249 8.41 13.96 6.17
C ALA A 249 9.49 14.09 7.27
N SER A 250 9.88 12.97 7.89
CA SER A 250 10.90 12.97 8.95
C SER A 250 12.28 13.29 8.38
N ASN A 251 12.59 12.73 7.21
CA ASN A 251 13.82 12.97 6.47
C ASN A 251 13.95 14.45 6.10
N THR A 252 12.88 15.05 5.56
CA THR A 252 12.85 16.47 5.21
C THR A 252 13.05 17.35 6.45
N ALA A 253 12.38 17.06 7.57
CA ALA A 253 12.54 17.83 8.81
C ALA A 253 13.99 17.81 9.34
N VAL A 254 14.62 16.63 9.36
CA VAL A 254 16.04 16.50 9.72
C VAL A 254 16.92 17.30 8.77
N ALA A 255 16.73 17.15 7.45
CA ALA A 255 17.52 17.86 6.45
C ALA A 255 17.37 19.39 6.54
N VAL A 256 16.17 19.91 6.83
CA VAL A 256 15.94 21.35 7.08
C VAL A 256 16.75 21.81 8.28
N THR A 257 16.81 21.01 9.34
CA THR A 257 17.58 21.35 10.54
C THR A 257 19.08 21.33 10.28
N LEU A 258 19.55 20.37 9.50
CA LEU A 258 20.93 20.31 9.04
C LEU A 258 21.32 21.48 8.12
N ALA A 259 20.36 22.08 7.42
CA ALA A 259 20.54 23.30 6.65
C ALA A 259 20.65 24.57 7.53
N GLY A 260 20.42 24.46 8.84
CA GLY A 260 20.54 25.55 9.82
C GLY A 260 19.23 26.27 10.14
N ARG A 261 18.09 25.74 9.70
CA ARG A 261 16.75 26.23 10.06
C ARG A 261 16.19 25.47 11.26
N LYS A 262 15.22 26.06 11.95
CA LYS A 262 14.40 25.29 12.91
C LYS A 262 13.36 24.49 12.13
N SER A 263 13.11 23.26 12.55
CA SER A 263 11.99 22.46 12.06
C SER A 263 11.25 21.83 13.23
N ARG A 264 9.96 21.53 13.00
CA ARG A 264 9.09 20.81 13.93
C ARG A 264 8.39 19.71 13.17
N PHE A 265 8.12 18.59 13.84
CA PHE A 265 7.50 17.43 13.21
C PHE A 265 6.16 17.11 13.87
N LEU A 266 5.14 16.86 13.05
CA LEU A 266 3.82 16.38 13.47
C LEU A 266 3.64 14.96 12.95
N GLY A 267 3.45 14.01 13.86
CA GLY A 267 3.31 12.61 13.50
C GLY A 267 2.99 11.74 14.71
N GLN A 268 2.90 10.44 14.49
CA GLN A 268 2.64 9.48 15.55
C GLN A 268 3.59 8.29 15.46
N VAL A 269 4.13 7.87 16.60
CA VAL A 269 4.89 6.62 16.76
C VAL A 269 4.25 5.77 17.86
N GLY A 270 4.65 4.51 17.96
CA GLY A 270 4.25 3.65 19.07
C GLY A 270 4.94 4.03 20.38
N ASP A 271 4.37 3.59 21.50
CA ASP A 271 5.06 3.68 22.79
C ASP A 271 6.00 2.49 23.02
N ASP A 272 6.89 2.29 22.05
CA ASP A 272 7.84 1.19 22.02
C ASP A 272 9.28 1.71 21.83
N THR A 273 10.24 0.79 21.84
CA THR A 273 11.67 1.14 21.72
C THR A 273 12.01 1.70 20.34
N ALA A 274 11.31 1.26 19.29
CA ALA A 274 11.51 1.80 17.95
C ALA A 274 11.05 3.26 17.88
N GLY A 275 9.87 3.56 18.42
CA GLY A 275 9.30 4.91 18.45
C GLY A 275 10.17 5.88 19.26
N ARG A 276 10.64 5.44 20.44
CA ARG A 276 11.63 6.20 21.23
C ARG A 276 12.90 6.49 20.44
N GLY A 277 13.46 5.49 19.76
CA GLY A 277 14.66 5.66 18.93
C GLY A 277 14.49 6.69 17.81
N LEU A 278 13.33 6.69 17.13
CA LEU A 278 13.03 7.67 16.08
C LEU A 278 12.92 9.09 16.65
N ILE A 279 12.23 9.26 17.78
CA ILE A 279 12.12 10.55 18.47
C ILE A 279 13.51 11.04 18.90
N ASP A 280 14.30 10.20 19.56
CA ASP A 280 15.64 10.55 20.04
C ASP A 280 16.56 10.95 18.89
N GLU A 281 16.41 10.36 17.71
CA GLU A 281 17.20 10.72 16.53
C GLU A 281 16.81 12.08 15.96
N MET A 282 15.50 12.35 15.85
CA MET A 282 14.99 13.66 15.43
C MET A 282 15.38 14.77 16.42
N GLU A 283 15.27 14.52 17.73
CA GLU A 283 15.72 15.46 18.76
C GLU A 283 17.23 15.74 18.66
N ARG A 284 18.05 14.69 18.49
CA ARG A 284 19.50 14.85 18.29
C ARG A 284 19.85 15.63 17.04
N ALA A 285 19.05 15.53 15.99
CA ALA A 285 19.18 16.35 14.79
C ALA A 285 18.70 17.80 14.99
N GLY A 286 18.02 18.11 16.10
CA GLY A 286 17.52 19.43 16.45
C GLY A 286 16.08 19.71 16.01
N VAL A 287 15.34 18.69 15.59
CA VAL A 287 13.92 18.79 15.23
C VAL A 287 13.09 18.93 16.51
N GLU A 288 12.11 19.83 16.54
CA GLU A 288 11.13 19.89 17.61
C GLU A 288 10.12 18.74 17.49
N VAL A 289 10.11 17.86 18.49
CA VAL A 289 9.30 16.63 18.51
C VAL A 289 8.17 16.64 19.55
N SER A 290 7.96 17.77 20.23
CA SER A 290 6.96 17.94 21.30
C SER A 290 5.54 17.51 20.89
N SER A 291 5.30 17.52 19.58
CA SER A 291 4.01 17.27 18.94
C SER A 291 3.87 15.83 18.39
N ILE A 292 4.88 14.97 18.61
CA ILE A 292 4.82 13.57 18.22
C ILE A 292 4.00 12.79 19.23
N ARG A 293 2.89 12.21 18.76
CA ARG A 293 2.07 11.32 19.59
C ARG A 293 2.76 9.98 19.79
N ARG A 294 2.63 9.44 20.99
CA ARG A 294 3.21 8.15 21.39
C ARG A 294 2.10 7.21 21.82
N ARG A 295 1.56 6.47 20.87
CA ARG A 295 0.43 5.56 21.07
C ARG A 295 0.49 4.41 20.07
N GLY A 296 0.21 3.20 20.54
CA GLY A 296 0.20 1.99 19.72
C GLY A 296 1.60 1.47 19.41
N ARG A 297 1.82 0.99 18.17
CA ARG A 297 3.09 0.40 17.71
C ARG A 297 3.76 1.29 16.68
N THR A 298 5.09 1.34 16.65
CA THR A 298 5.83 2.11 15.65
C THR A 298 5.84 1.37 14.32
N GLY A 299 5.60 2.09 13.22
CA GLY A 299 5.74 1.52 11.89
C GLY A 299 7.17 1.08 11.61
N SER A 300 7.35 0.06 10.80
CA SER A 300 8.67 -0.40 10.36
C SER A 300 8.64 -0.87 8.91
N ILE A 301 9.73 -0.62 8.20
CA ILE A 301 9.92 -1.11 6.83
C ILE A 301 11.16 -2.00 6.84
N VAL A 302 11.00 -3.29 6.57
CA VAL A 302 12.14 -4.18 6.34
C VAL A 302 12.52 -4.07 4.87
N VAL A 303 13.72 -3.58 4.58
CA VAL A 303 14.26 -3.49 3.24
C VAL A 303 15.28 -4.60 3.05
N LEU A 304 14.91 -5.64 2.30
CA LEU A 304 15.85 -6.69 1.88
C LEU A 304 16.60 -6.17 0.65
N VAL A 305 17.92 -6.11 0.74
CA VAL A 305 18.81 -5.77 -0.37
C VAL A 305 19.58 -7.02 -0.74
N ASP A 306 19.44 -7.49 -1.97
CA ASP A 306 20.16 -8.66 -2.46
C ASP A 306 21.59 -8.31 -2.93
N ALA A 307 22.30 -9.32 -3.44
CA ALA A 307 23.67 -9.18 -3.90
C ALA A 307 23.81 -8.28 -5.16
N ASP A 308 22.73 -8.11 -5.92
CA ASP A 308 22.68 -7.29 -7.13
C ASP A 308 22.24 -5.85 -6.80
N GLY A 309 21.84 -5.59 -5.54
CA GLY A 309 21.40 -4.29 -5.06
C GLY A 309 19.91 -4.03 -5.21
N GLU A 310 19.15 -5.02 -5.68
CA GLU A 310 17.70 -4.95 -5.80
C GLU A 310 17.04 -4.94 -4.42
N ARG A 311 15.92 -4.23 -4.30
CA ARG A 311 15.27 -3.94 -3.01
C ARG A 311 13.88 -4.55 -2.95
N THR A 312 13.62 -5.35 -1.92
CA THR A 312 12.28 -5.81 -1.55
C THR A 312 11.87 -5.19 -0.22
N MET A 313 10.70 -4.56 -0.16
CA MET A 313 10.21 -3.84 1.03
C MET A 313 9.05 -4.58 1.69
N LEU A 314 9.16 -4.86 2.99
CA LEU A 314 8.10 -5.44 3.82
C LEU A 314 7.66 -4.38 4.83
N THR A 315 6.42 -3.93 4.73
CA THR A 315 5.94 -2.74 5.45
C THR A 315 4.96 -3.11 6.54
N ASP A 316 5.24 -2.70 7.78
CA ASP A 316 4.31 -2.63 8.91
C ASP A 316 4.06 -1.14 9.21
N ARG A 317 2.81 -0.70 9.21
CA ARG A 317 2.49 0.73 9.42
C ARG A 317 2.55 1.14 10.88
N GLY A 318 2.41 0.16 11.78
CA GLY A 318 2.08 0.44 13.17
C GLY A 318 0.94 1.47 13.26
N SER A 319 1.17 2.50 14.05
CA SER A 319 0.22 3.57 14.36
C SER A 319 0.57 4.90 13.69
N SER A 320 1.40 4.87 12.64
CA SER A 320 1.81 6.07 11.88
C SER A 320 0.65 6.74 11.13
N THR A 321 -0.45 6.02 10.90
CA THR A 321 -1.66 6.51 10.21
C THR A 321 -2.76 7.00 11.13
N ASP A 322 -2.61 6.84 12.45
CA ASP A 322 -3.72 7.03 13.41
C ASP A 322 -3.69 8.42 14.07
N LEU A 323 -2.89 9.35 13.52
CA LEU A 323 -2.80 10.72 14.01
C LEU A 323 -4.15 11.44 13.79
N THR A 324 -4.81 11.82 14.88
CA THR A 324 -6.05 12.62 14.92
C THR A 324 -5.82 13.97 15.62
N ASP A 325 -6.87 14.77 15.82
CA ASP A 325 -6.97 15.92 16.73
C ASP A 325 -5.69 16.80 16.83
N PRO A 326 -5.18 17.34 15.72
CA PRO A 326 -4.05 18.27 15.76
C PRO A 326 -4.40 19.54 16.55
N ASP A 327 -3.40 20.19 17.15
CA ASP A 327 -3.56 21.48 17.83
C ASP A 327 -3.22 22.63 16.87
N PRO A 328 -4.12 23.60 16.60
CA PRO A 328 -3.82 24.76 15.76
C PRO A 328 -2.60 25.56 16.24
N ALA A 329 -2.30 25.56 17.54
CA ALA A 329 -1.09 26.21 18.08
C ALA A 329 0.21 25.61 17.53
N TRP A 330 0.13 24.44 16.89
CA TRP A 330 1.24 23.83 16.16
C TRP A 330 1.71 24.66 14.97
N LEU A 331 0.88 25.53 14.41
CA LEU A 331 1.28 26.40 13.29
C LEU A 331 1.91 27.72 13.76
N ASN A 332 1.98 27.97 15.07
CA ASN A 332 2.63 29.17 15.59
C ASN A 332 4.11 29.21 15.20
N GLU A 333 4.54 30.37 14.67
CA GLU A 333 5.90 30.62 14.19
C GLU A 333 6.36 29.72 13.02
N VAL A 334 5.41 29.04 12.35
CA VAL A 334 5.69 28.24 11.15
C VAL A 334 5.61 29.13 9.91
N GLY A 335 6.66 29.11 9.09
CA GLY A 335 6.70 29.84 7.81
C GLY A 335 6.37 28.99 6.59
N MET A 336 6.37 27.67 6.71
CA MET A 336 6.10 26.73 5.62
C MET A 336 5.62 25.39 6.21
N LEU A 337 4.53 24.85 5.66
CA LEU A 337 4.06 23.51 5.93
C LEU A 337 4.47 22.59 4.78
N HIS A 338 5.22 21.52 5.05
CA HIS A 338 5.56 20.50 4.05
C HIS A 338 4.79 19.21 4.31
N VAL A 339 4.11 18.69 3.28
CA VAL A 339 3.24 17.52 3.36
C VAL A 339 3.57 16.54 2.23
N PRO A 340 4.20 15.40 2.52
CA PRO A 340 4.30 14.32 1.54
C PRO A 340 2.92 13.72 1.27
N TRP A 341 2.67 13.32 0.02
CA TRP A 341 1.40 12.75 -0.42
C TRP A 341 1.01 11.48 0.35
N TYR A 342 1.99 10.74 0.88
CA TYR A 342 1.74 9.64 1.79
C TYR A 342 0.89 10.02 3.02
N SER A 343 0.87 11.30 3.43
CA SER A 343 0.04 11.80 4.54
C SER A 343 -1.41 11.94 4.14
N LEU A 344 -1.67 12.09 2.84
CA LEU A 344 -2.98 12.41 2.25
C LEU A 344 -3.64 11.19 1.62
N ALA A 345 -2.90 10.09 1.48
CA ALA A 345 -3.30 8.88 0.79
C ALA A 345 -4.27 7.99 1.58
N GLY A 346 -4.43 8.18 2.89
CA GLY A 346 -5.47 7.46 3.65
C GLY A 346 -5.28 7.46 5.16
N GLY A 347 -6.24 6.86 5.87
CA GLY A 347 -6.27 6.77 7.33
C GLY A 347 -6.65 8.08 8.02
N ALA A 348 -6.59 8.09 9.35
CA ALA A 348 -6.91 9.27 10.15
C ALA A 348 -5.94 10.44 9.88
N ILE A 349 -4.68 10.12 9.57
CA ILE A 349 -3.67 11.11 9.21
C ILE A 349 -4.05 11.94 7.97
N ALA A 350 -4.79 11.38 7.00
CA ALA A 350 -5.22 12.13 5.82
C ALA A 350 -6.25 13.21 6.15
N ALA A 351 -7.20 12.92 7.04
CA ALA A 351 -8.13 13.94 7.54
C ALA A 351 -7.38 15.02 8.33
N THR A 352 -6.47 14.60 9.22
CA THR A 352 -5.61 15.50 9.99
C THR A 352 -4.75 16.40 9.10
N ALA A 353 -4.11 15.84 8.07
CA ALA A 353 -3.26 16.60 7.14
C ALA A 353 -4.08 17.66 6.38
N ARG A 354 -5.29 17.32 5.92
CA ARG A 354 -6.20 18.30 5.28
C ARG A 354 -6.58 19.43 6.22
N THR A 355 -6.94 19.11 7.47
CA THR A 355 -7.24 20.12 8.49
C THR A 355 -6.05 21.04 8.77
N VAL A 356 -4.82 20.50 8.86
CA VAL A 356 -3.62 21.31 9.09
C VAL A 356 -3.28 22.17 7.87
N ILE A 357 -3.53 21.70 6.65
CA ILE A 357 -3.40 22.49 5.42
C ILE A 357 -4.39 23.67 5.42
N GLU A 358 -5.65 23.41 5.77
CA GLU A 358 -6.68 24.46 5.88
C GLU A 358 -6.25 25.55 6.88
N TRP A 359 -5.81 25.18 8.08
CA TRP A 359 -5.32 26.13 9.07
C TRP A 359 -4.06 26.87 8.63
N ALA A 360 -3.17 26.23 7.87
CA ALA A 360 -2.00 26.88 7.31
C ALA A 360 -2.40 28.01 6.36
N HIS A 361 -3.36 27.77 5.46
CA HIS A 361 -3.88 28.81 4.57
C HIS A 361 -4.56 29.95 5.34
N GLU A 362 -5.38 29.64 6.36
CA GLU A 362 -6.00 30.66 7.22
C GLU A 362 -4.95 31.55 7.91
N ALA A 363 -3.80 30.97 8.27
CA ALA A 363 -2.66 31.66 8.86
C ALA A 363 -1.71 32.30 7.83
N SER A 364 -2.03 32.23 6.52
CA SER A 364 -1.17 32.71 5.42
C SER A 364 0.23 32.05 5.41
N ILE A 365 0.27 30.76 5.73
CA ILE A 365 1.48 29.92 5.70
C ILE A 365 1.50 29.18 4.36
N ASP A 366 2.63 29.26 3.66
CA ASP A 366 2.80 28.52 2.39
C ASP A 366 2.77 27.01 2.64
N VAL A 367 2.16 26.28 1.71
CA VAL A 367 2.08 24.82 1.72
C VAL A 367 2.91 24.23 0.58
N SER A 368 3.74 23.24 0.91
CA SER A 368 4.50 22.43 -0.03
C SER A 368 3.98 21.00 -0.01
N ILE A 369 3.77 20.43 -1.19
CA ILE A 369 3.42 19.01 -1.37
C ILE A 369 4.54 18.29 -2.11
N ASP A 370 5.00 17.15 -1.58
CA ASP A 370 5.78 16.19 -2.35
C ASP A 370 4.86 15.06 -2.80
N VAL A 371 4.80 14.75 -4.09
CA VAL A 371 3.84 13.77 -4.63
C VAL A 371 4.22 12.31 -4.32
N SER A 372 5.44 12.10 -3.80
CA SER A 372 5.97 10.92 -3.09
C SER A 372 6.07 9.58 -3.83
N SER A 373 5.05 9.15 -4.58
CA SER A 373 5.11 7.89 -5.34
C SER A 373 4.04 7.77 -6.40
N VAL A 374 4.44 7.34 -7.60
CA VAL A 374 3.53 6.89 -8.67
C VAL A 374 2.53 5.86 -8.17
N SER A 375 2.98 4.86 -7.39
CA SER A 375 2.09 3.79 -6.91
C SER A 375 0.96 4.31 -6.02
N VAL A 376 1.19 5.40 -5.29
CA VAL A 376 0.20 6.01 -4.39
C VAL A 376 -0.63 7.09 -5.09
N LEU A 377 -0.17 7.59 -6.23
CA LEU A 377 -0.97 8.45 -7.10
C LEU A 377 -1.88 7.61 -8.02
N ASP A 378 -1.47 6.39 -8.40
CA ASP A 378 -2.31 5.46 -9.18
C ASP A 378 -3.51 4.91 -8.43
N GLU A 379 -3.51 4.94 -7.08
CA GLU A 379 -4.69 4.53 -6.30
C GLU A 379 -5.94 5.35 -6.66
N ILE A 380 -5.75 6.63 -7.03
CA ILE A 380 -6.82 7.54 -7.45
C ILE A 380 -6.75 7.90 -8.94
N GLY A 381 -5.70 7.48 -9.66
CA GLY A 381 -5.45 7.83 -11.06
C GLY A 381 -4.85 9.22 -11.26
N SER A 382 -4.09 9.41 -12.34
CA SER A 382 -3.28 10.61 -12.59
C SER A 382 -4.09 11.91 -12.64
N ASP A 383 -5.22 11.92 -13.36
CA ASP A 383 -6.09 13.10 -13.47
C ASP A 383 -6.70 13.50 -12.14
N ALA A 384 -7.20 12.52 -11.37
CA ALA A 384 -7.76 12.79 -10.05
C ALA A 384 -6.67 13.21 -9.06
N ALA A 385 -5.47 12.63 -9.14
CA ALA A 385 -4.32 13.05 -8.34
C ALA A 385 -3.94 14.50 -8.63
N ARG A 386 -3.84 14.91 -9.91
CA ARG A 386 -3.61 16.31 -10.29
C ARG A 386 -4.68 17.24 -9.73
N ALA A 387 -5.95 16.86 -9.86
CA ALA A 387 -7.07 17.64 -9.36
C ALA A 387 -7.04 17.76 -7.84
N ALA A 388 -6.75 16.66 -7.13
CA ALA A 388 -6.67 16.62 -5.69
C ALA A 388 -5.49 17.43 -5.14
N ILE A 389 -4.31 17.35 -5.77
CA ILE A 389 -3.15 18.18 -5.41
C ILE A 389 -3.47 19.65 -5.65
N SER A 390 -4.07 19.99 -6.80
CA SER A 390 -4.43 21.38 -7.13
C SER A 390 -5.48 21.95 -6.17
N ALA A 391 -6.44 21.14 -5.71
CA ALA A 391 -7.46 21.53 -4.75
C ALA A 391 -6.91 21.80 -3.33
N LEU A 392 -5.70 21.34 -3.03
CA LEU A 392 -4.99 21.67 -1.79
C LEU A 392 -4.21 22.99 -1.89
N GLU A 393 -4.32 23.71 -3.02
CA GLU A 393 -3.74 25.04 -3.25
C GLU A 393 -2.26 25.19 -2.82
N PRO A 394 -1.37 24.24 -3.11
CA PRO A 394 0.02 24.34 -2.66
C PRO A 394 0.76 25.49 -3.36
N ALA A 395 1.67 26.13 -2.63
CA ALA A 395 2.65 27.06 -3.20
C ALA A 395 3.69 26.30 -4.04
N ILE A 396 4.09 25.10 -3.60
CA ILE A 396 5.15 24.29 -4.24
C ILE A 396 4.71 22.83 -4.35
N VAL A 397 4.94 22.21 -5.50
CA VAL A 397 4.80 20.78 -5.75
C VAL A 397 6.14 20.17 -6.13
N PHE A 398 6.61 19.17 -5.39
CA PHE A 398 7.78 18.36 -5.75
C PHE A 398 7.35 17.03 -6.35
N ALA A 399 8.03 16.63 -7.43
CA ALA A 399 7.93 15.31 -8.03
C ALA A 399 9.33 14.82 -8.44
N ASN A 400 9.54 13.52 -8.52
CA ASN A 400 10.65 12.94 -9.26
C ASN A 400 10.29 12.78 -10.75
N ALA A 401 11.22 12.29 -11.58
CA ALA A 401 11.01 12.11 -13.02
C ALA A 401 9.85 11.15 -13.36
N ASP A 402 9.72 10.06 -12.62
CA ASP A 402 8.67 9.05 -12.85
C ASP A 402 7.30 9.60 -12.45
N GLU A 403 7.23 10.27 -11.30
CA GLU A 403 6.04 10.95 -10.80
C GLU A 403 5.59 12.08 -11.72
N ALA A 404 6.54 12.88 -12.22
CA ALA A 404 6.26 13.94 -13.18
C ALA A 404 5.76 13.37 -14.51
N THR A 405 6.35 12.27 -14.98
CA THR A 405 5.88 11.57 -16.19
C THR A 405 4.46 11.04 -16.01
N TYR A 406 4.20 10.38 -14.88
CA TYR A 406 2.90 9.79 -14.54
C TYR A 406 1.79 10.86 -14.43
N LEU A 407 2.10 11.99 -13.79
CA LEU A 407 1.18 13.12 -13.66
C LEU A 407 1.15 14.02 -14.92
N GLY A 408 1.98 13.75 -15.95
CA GLY A 408 2.07 14.59 -17.14
C GLY A 408 2.46 16.04 -16.81
N LEU A 409 3.49 16.23 -15.98
CA LEU A 409 3.99 17.54 -15.57
C LEU A 409 5.03 18.05 -16.57
N ASP A 410 4.59 18.88 -17.52
CA ASP A 410 5.41 19.64 -18.47
C ASP A 410 5.43 21.16 -18.18
N GLY A 411 4.87 21.55 -17.03
CA GLY A 411 4.72 22.93 -16.58
C GLY A 411 4.25 23.02 -15.11
N PRO A 412 3.81 24.21 -14.66
CA PRO A 412 3.26 24.37 -13.31
C PRO A 412 1.96 23.58 -13.14
N LEU A 413 1.75 23.01 -11.95
CA LEU A 413 0.52 22.30 -11.60
C LEU A 413 -0.47 23.29 -10.97
N GLY A 414 -1.42 23.77 -11.78
CA GLY A 414 -2.33 24.82 -11.36
C GLY A 414 -1.57 26.14 -11.13
N THR A 415 -1.70 26.69 -9.93
CA THR A 415 -0.95 27.90 -9.51
C THR A 415 0.35 27.58 -8.76
N ALA A 416 0.66 26.30 -8.53
CA ALA A 416 1.83 25.89 -7.78
C ALA A 416 3.09 25.98 -8.65
N LEU A 417 4.20 26.38 -8.02
CA LEU A 417 5.52 26.17 -8.58
C LEU A 417 5.83 24.66 -8.56
N THR A 418 6.14 24.08 -9.72
CA THR A 418 6.41 22.64 -9.85
C THR A 418 7.89 22.38 -9.99
N VAL A 419 8.43 21.46 -9.18
CA VAL A 419 9.82 21.04 -9.19
C VAL A 419 9.92 19.55 -9.54
N VAL A 420 10.71 19.24 -10.57
CA VAL A 420 10.97 17.87 -11.02
C VAL A 420 12.43 17.49 -10.71
N LYS A 421 12.60 16.55 -9.79
CA LYS A 421 13.88 15.97 -9.35
C LYS A 421 14.25 14.80 -10.25
N GLN A 422 15.41 14.82 -10.90
CA GLN A 422 15.76 13.82 -11.93
C GLN A 422 17.01 12.99 -11.59
N GLY A 423 17.27 12.74 -10.30
CA GLY A 423 18.41 11.93 -9.87
C GLY A 423 19.74 12.49 -10.39
N PRO A 424 20.48 11.76 -11.26
CA PRO A 424 21.73 12.25 -11.86
C PRO A 424 21.53 13.35 -12.91
N ASP A 425 20.31 13.53 -13.43
CA ASP A 425 19.97 14.52 -14.45
C ASP A 425 19.56 15.87 -13.82
N PRO A 426 19.58 16.97 -14.59
CA PRO A 426 19.22 18.29 -14.08
C PRO A 426 17.83 18.34 -13.46
N ALA A 427 17.71 18.85 -12.23
CA ALA A 427 16.42 19.18 -11.65
C ALA A 427 15.82 20.38 -12.39
N ILE A 428 14.51 20.35 -12.64
CA ILE A 428 13.79 21.38 -13.39
C ILE A 428 12.77 22.04 -12.47
N VAL A 429 12.59 23.35 -12.61
CA VAL A 429 11.53 24.10 -11.94
C VAL A 429 10.71 24.89 -12.95
N PHE A 430 9.39 24.88 -12.75
CA PHE A 430 8.40 25.64 -13.51
C PHE A 430 7.66 26.56 -12.55
N SER A 431 7.74 27.88 -12.75
CA SER A 431 6.96 28.84 -11.98
C SER A 431 5.56 29.02 -12.56
N ALA A 432 4.64 29.52 -11.74
CA ALA A 432 3.26 29.80 -12.14
C ALA A 432 3.14 30.84 -13.27
N ASP A 433 4.12 31.76 -13.38
CA ASP A 433 4.18 32.77 -14.45
C ASP A 433 4.86 32.28 -15.74
N GLY A 434 5.20 30.98 -15.81
CA GLY A 434 5.75 30.33 -17.00
C GLY A 434 7.27 30.42 -17.17
N ARG A 435 8.01 30.94 -16.17
CA ARG A 435 9.48 30.84 -16.17
C ARG A 435 9.90 29.38 -15.91
N ARG A 436 11.03 29.00 -16.50
CA ARG A 436 11.64 27.67 -16.35
C ARG A 436 13.13 27.82 -16.07
N ALA A 437 13.64 27.05 -15.12
CA ALA A 437 15.07 26.90 -14.89
C ALA A 437 15.44 25.43 -14.70
N ASP A 438 16.69 25.08 -14.98
CA ASP A 438 17.21 23.75 -14.74
C ASP A 438 18.66 23.80 -14.22
N ARG A 439 19.00 22.87 -13.32
CA ARG A 439 20.33 22.78 -12.71
C ARG A 439 20.75 21.34 -12.50
N ALA A 440 21.96 21.02 -12.98
CA ALA A 440 22.62 19.75 -12.75
C ALA A 440 22.93 19.53 -11.26
N PRO A 441 22.83 18.28 -10.77
CA PRO A 441 23.19 17.95 -9.41
C PRO A 441 24.69 18.08 -9.16
N ILE A 442 25.06 18.22 -7.88
CA ILE A 442 26.46 18.11 -7.46
C ILE A 442 26.87 16.63 -7.55
N ARG A 443 27.93 16.34 -8.31
CA ARG A 443 28.40 14.97 -8.53
C ARG A 443 28.92 14.36 -7.22
N LEU A 444 28.42 13.18 -6.90
CA LEU A 444 28.85 12.36 -5.76
C LEU A 444 29.74 11.19 -6.21
N PRO A 445 30.51 10.56 -5.30
CA PRO A 445 31.23 9.34 -5.59
C PRO A 445 30.30 8.20 -6.05
N ASP A 446 30.83 7.30 -6.89
CA ASP A 446 30.08 6.12 -7.32
C ASP A 446 29.79 5.20 -6.12
N GLY A 447 28.57 4.65 -6.07
CA GLY A 447 28.12 3.78 -4.97
C GLY A 447 27.64 4.50 -3.70
N THR A 448 27.48 5.82 -3.73
CA THR A 448 26.80 6.56 -2.64
C THR A 448 25.36 6.10 -2.48
N ASP A 449 24.93 5.85 -1.24
CA ASP A 449 23.54 5.57 -0.90
C ASP A 449 22.70 6.83 -1.13
N THR A 450 21.83 6.82 -2.15
CA THR A 450 21.00 7.95 -2.57
C THR A 450 19.68 8.05 -1.81
N THR A 451 19.46 7.23 -0.78
CA THR A 451 18.21 7.19 -0.02
C THR A 451 17.91 8.56 0.61
N GLY A 452 16.69 9.06 0.38
CA GLY A 452 16.19 10.38 0.79
C GLY A 452 16.94 11.59 0.21
N ALA A 453 17.66 11.41 -0.92
CA ALA A 453 18.16 12.52 -1.74
C ALA A 453 17.07 13.54 -2.10
N GLY A 454 15.87 13.03 -2.42
CA GLY A 454 14.72 13.87 -2.77
C GLY A 454 14.19 14.69 -1.59
N ASP A 455 14.14 14.10 -0.40
CA ASP A 455 13.72 14.77 0.84
C ASP A 455 14.72 15.88 1.22
N ALA A 456 16.02 15.57 1.12
CA ALA A 456 17.07 16.55 1.37
C ALA A 456 17.11 17.68 0.33
N PHE A 457 16.82 17.37 -0.94
CA PHE A 457 16.64 18.38 -1.98
C PHE A 457 15.47 19.31 -1.66
N ALA A 458 14.30 18.74 -1.31
CA ALA A 458 13.13 19.51 -0.93
C ALA A 458 13.43 20.42 0.27
N ALA A 459 14.12 19.93 1.28
CA ALA A 459 14.54 20.72 2.44
C ALA A 459 15.37 21.96 2.06
N GLY A 460 16.40 21.79 1.21
CA GLY A 460 17.24 22.90 0.75
C GLY A 460 16.48 23.90 -0.12
N PHE A 461 15.56 23.41 -0.95
CA PHE A 461 14.71 24.25 -1.79
C PHE A 461 13.75 25.10 -0.94
N LEU A 462 13.09 24.50 0.05
CA LEU A 462 12.15 25.16 0.95
C LEU A 462 12.83 26.21 1.85
N ASP A 463 14.04 25.93 2.34
CA ASP A 463 14.83 26.91 3.08
C ASP A 463 15.10 28.19 2.26
N ALA A 464 15.50 28.01 1.00
CA ALA A 464 15.75 29.13 0.10
C ALA A 464 14.46 29.88 -0.25
N TRP A 465 13.35 29.16 -0.46
CA TRP A 465 12.02 29.75 -0.70
C TRP A 465 11.62 30.72 0.41
N LEU A 466 11.78 30.33 1.68
CA LEU A 466 11.47 31.16 2.84
C LEU A 466 12.24 32.49 2.89
N THR A 467 13.32 32.65 2.12
CA THR A 467 14.10 33.89 2.05
C THR A 467 13.89 34.70 0.78
N LYS A 468 13.58 34.05 -0.34
CA LYS A 468 13.60 34.66 -1.68
C LYS A 468 12.31 34.50 -2.47
N GLY A 469 11.35 33.69 -1.99
CA GLY A 469 10.19 33.29 -2.77
C GLY A 469 10.60 32.72 -4.13
N ASP A 470 9.83 33.04 -5.16
CA ASP A 470 10.06 32.61 -6.55
C ASP A 470 10.95 33.57 -7.37
N ALA A 471 11.59 34.55 -6.72
CA ALA A 471 12.32 35.62 -7.41
C ALA A 471 13.55 35.11 -8.18
N ASP A 472 14.20 34.04 -7.71
CA ASP A 472 15.38 33.44 -8.31
C ASP A 472 15.29 31.91 -8.29
N LEU A 473 14.69 31.35 -9.34
CA LEU A 473 14.50 29.90 -9.50
C LEU A 473 15.82 29.13 -9.48
N ASP A 474 16.89 29.75 -9.95
CA ASP A 474 18.20 29.13 -10.01
C ASP A 474 18.79 28.92 -8.62
N HIS A 475 18.68 29.96 -7.79
CA HIS A 475 19.09 29.92 -6.40
C HIS A 475 18.37 28.81 -5.62
N LEU A 476 17.07 28.61 -5.86
CA LEU A 476 16.28 27.55 -5.22
C LEU A 476 16.81 26.15 -5.59
N LEU A 477 17.07 25.91 -6.88
CA LEU A 477 17.63 24.63 -7.35
C LEU A 477 19.03 24.37 -6.79
N VAL A 478 19.90 25.39 -6.75
CA VAL A 478 21.25 25.28 -6.19
C VAL A 478 21.19 24.96 -4.70
N ALA A 479 20.27 25.59 -3.95
CA ALA A 479 20.10 25.31 -2.53
C ALA A 479 19.65 23.86 -2.27
N GLY A 480 18.69 23.35 -3.06
CA GLY A 480 18.25 21.96 -3.00
C GLY A 480 19.40 20.98 -3.25
N HIS A 481 20.15 21.16 -4.34
CA HIS A 481 21.30 20.31 -4.66
C HIS A 481 22.40 20.35 -3.60
N ARG A 482 22.64 21.52 -3.00
CA ARG A 482 23.64 21.68 -1.94
C ARG A 482 23.28 20.86 -0.70
N ILE A 483 22.02 20.92 -0.25
CA ILE A 483 21.58 20.15 0.93
C ILE A 483 21.53 18.66 0.62
N ALA A 484 21.01 18.25 -0.55
CA ALA A 484 21.05 16.87 -1.00
C ALA A 484 22.48 16.31 -0.99
N SER A 485 23.45 17.00 -1.59
CA SER A 485 24.85 16.58 -1.58
C SER A 485 25.45 16.50 -0.18
N ALA A 486 25.14 17.46 0.70
CA ALA A 486 25.65 17.48 2.06
C ALA A 486 25.09 16.34 2.93
N VAL A 487 23.83 15.96 2.72
CA VAL A 487 23.18 14.83 3.39
C VAL A 487 23.76 13.51 2.89
N LEU A 488 23.81 13.33 1.56
CA LEU A 488 24.31 12.11 0.92
C LEU A 488 25.82 11.87 1.12
N GLY A 489 26.58 12.94 1.38
CA GLY A 489 28.01 12.85 1.69
C GLY A 489 28.34 12.35 3.10
N ARG A 490 27.33 12.10 3.95
CA ARG A 490 27.52 11.62 5.32
C ARG A 490 27.47 10.08 5.39
N PRO A 491 28.27 9.46 6.28
CA PRO A 491 28.06 8.06 6.63
C PRO A 491 26.72 7.95 7.38
N ASN A 492 25.73 7.30 6.76
CA ASN A 492 24.30 7.32 7.10
C ASN A 492 23.65 8.70 6.85
N PRO A 493 23.22 8.97 5.59
CA PRO A 493 22.62 10.23 5.20
C PRO A 493 21.38 10.57 6.03
N ILE A 494 20.60 9.54 6.36
CA ILE A 494 19.25 9.59 6.93
C ILE A 494 19.06 8.34 7.77
#